data_AF-A0A8W7PL70-F1
#
_entry.id   AF-A0A8W7PL70-F1
#
_cell.length_a   1.000
_cell.length_b   1.000
_cell.length_c   1.000
_cell.angle_alpha   90.00
_cell.angle_beta   90.00
_cell.angle_gamma   90.00
#
_symmetry.space_group_name_H-M   'P 1'
#
loop_
_entity.id
_entity.type
_entity.pdbx_description
1 polymer ?
#
loop_
_entity_poly.entity_id
_entity_poly.type
_entity_poly.pdbx_seq_one_letter_code
_entity_poly.pdbx_strand_id
1 'polypeptide(L)'
;LIIVLAAITLPLGYTFGKEYAELEWPIKLMIAVTWVVYAIVFFGTIAIRKVKHIYVANWFYGAFILAVALLHIVNSAFVPVSLTKSYSVYAGAVDAMVQWWYGHNAVGFFLTAAFLGMMYYFVPKQAGRPVYSYRLSVVHFWALIFTYMWAGPHHLHYTALPDWTQSLGMVFSLVLLAPSWGGMINGIMTLSGAWHKLRTDPVLKFLVVSLSFYGMSTFEGPMMSIKTVNALSHYTDWTIGHVHSGALGWVGFITIGSMYYLLPRLFGRESMHSTKLIEAHFWLATVGVVLYIAALWISGVTQGLMWRALNADGTLTYAFVEAVKATYPYHFVRFLGGALYKSGMLLMAYN
;
A
#
# COMPACT_ATOMS: atom_id res chain seq x y z
N LEU A 1 -6.11 -1.18 -21.87
CA LEU A 1 -5.11 -1.97 -22.62
C LEU A 1 -4.01 -2.54 -21.72
N ILE A 2 -3.22 -1.73 -21.00
CA ILE A 2 -2.10 -2.20 -20.14
C ILE A 2 -2.52 -3.34 -19.18
N ILE A 3 -3.65 -3.20 -18.48
CA ILE A 3 -4.16 -4.24 -17.56
C ILE A 3 -4.44 -5.56 -18.30
N VAL A 4 -5.00 -5.49 -19.51
CA VAL A 4 -5.29 -6.67 -20.34
C VAL A 4 -4.00 -7.34 -20.77
N LEU A 5 -3.00 -6.56 -21.19
CA LEU A 5 -1.70 -7.08 -21.54
C LEU A 5 -1.02 -7.78 -20.36
N ALA A 6 -1.05 -7.17 -19.17
CA ALA A 6 -0.53 -7.79 -17.95
C ALA A 6 -1.20 -9.14 -17.65
N ALA A 7 -2.53 -9.22 -17.76
CA ALA A 7 -3.30 -10.44 -17.54
C ALA A 7 -2.97 -11.56 -18.55
N ILE A 8 -2.45 -11.21 -19.73
CA ILE A 8 -2.04 -12.17 -20.76
C ILE A 8 -0.55 -12.52 -20.61
N THR A 9 0.33 -11.52 -20.48
CA THR A 9 1.78 -11.71 -20.60
C THR A 9 2.39 -12.37 -19.37
N LEU A 10 1.88 -12.06 -18.16
CA LEU A 10 2.42 -12.65 -16.94
C LEU A 10 2.16 -14.17 -16.86
N PRO A 11 0.95 -14.70 -17.13
CA PRO A 11 0.74 -16.16 -17.21
C PRO A 11 1.51 -16.86 -18.34
N LEU A 12 1.82 -16.15 -19.43
CA LEU A 12 2.70 -16.66 -20.49
C LEU A 12 4.18 -16.69 -20.10
N GLY A 13 4.53 -16.24 -18.89
CA GLY A 13 5.90 -16.25 -18.37
C GLY A 13 6.74 -15.05 -18.79
N TYR A 14 6.15 -14.04 -19.44
CA TYR A 14 6.87 -12.82 -19.84
C TYR A 14 6.95 -11.86 -18.65
N THR A 15 8.06 -11.97 -17.92
CA THR A 15 8.35 -11.14 -16.76
C THR A 15 9.78 -10.61 -16.78
N PHE A 16 9.90 -9.34 -16.37
CA PHE A 16 11.14 -8.66 -16.07
C PHE A 16 11.79 -9.16 -14.77
N GLY A 17 11.04 -9.88 -13.92
CA GLY A 17 11.54 -10.49 -12.69
C GLY A 17 11.75 -9.52 -11.52
N LYS A 18 11.22 -8.29 -11.62
CA LYS A 18 11.26 -7.28 -10.56
C LYS A 18 9.88 -7.06 -9.97
N GLU A 19 9.76 -7.17 -8.65
CA GLU A 19 8.48 -6.96 -7.94
C GLU A 19 7.88 -5.58 -8.24
N TYR A 20 6.59 -5.56 -8.51
CA TYR A 20 5.81 -4.39 -8.92
C TYR A 20 6.28 -3.74 -10.24
N ALA A 21 7.23 -4.34 -10.97
CA ALA A 21 7.79 -3.87 -12.24
C ALA A 21 7.98 -5.01 -13.24
N GLU A 22 7.12 -6.03 -13.16
CA GLU A 22 7.23 -7.32 -13.84
C GLU A 22 6.98 -7.23 -15.34
N LEU A 23 6.19 -6.25 -15.80
CA LEU A 23 5.78 -6.17 -17.19
C LEU A 23 6.96 -5.86 -18.10
N GLU A 24 7.07 -6.54 -19.24
CA GLU A 24 8.18 -6.36 -20.17
C GLU A 24 8.19 -4.99 -20.87
N TRP A 25 9.34 -4.66 -21.46
CA TRP A 25 9.67 -3.30 -21.90
C TRP A 25 8.63 -2.60 -22.81
N PRO A 26 7.90 -3.25 -23.74
CA PRO A 26 6.90 -2.54 -24.54
C PRO A 26 5.76 -2.00 -23.66
N ILE A 27 5.37 -2.77 -22.63
CA ILE A 27 4.32 -2.38 -21.70
C ILE A 27 4.83 -1.30 -20.74
N LYS A 28 6.11 -1.34 -20.34
CA LYS A 28 6.74 -0.27 -19.56
C LYS A 28 6.70 1.07 -20.31
N LEU A 29 6.97 1.08 -21.62
CA LEU A 29 6.85 2.28 -22.43
C LEU A 29 5.41 2.76 -22.55
N MET A 30 4.45 1.85 -22.75
CA MET A 30 3.01 2.21 -22.75
C MET A 30 2.58 2.83 -21.42
N ILE A 31 3.04 2.30 -20.29
CA ILE A 31 2.79 2.87 -18.96
C ILE A 31 3.36 4.28 -18.89
N ALA A 32 4.63 4.48 -19.28
CA ALA A 32 5.27 5.79 -19.22
C ALA A 32 4.50 6.84 -20.05
N VAL A 33 4.13 6.52 -21.29
CA VAL A 33 3.34 7.43 -22.15
C VAL A 33 1.97 7.73 -21.54
N THR A 34 1.26 6.71 -21.09
CA THR A 34 -0.06 6.88 -20.45
C THR A 34 0.04 7.73 -19.19
N TRP A 35 1.11 7.57 -18.42
CA TRP A 35 1.37 8.33 -17.20
C TRP A 35 1.68 9.80 -17.48
N VAL A 36 2.43 10.09 -18.54
CA VAL A 36 2.68 11.48 -19.00
C VAL A 36 1.37 12.15 -19.40
N VAL A 37 0.50 11.45 -20.15
CA VAL A 37 -0.83 11.98 -20.49
C VAL A 37 -1.65 12.25 -19.22
N TYR A 38 -1.64 11.32 -18.27
CA TYR A 38 -2.31 11.51 -16.98
C TYR A 38 -1.78 12.73 -16.22
N ALA A 39 -0.46 12.92 -16.18
CA ALA A 39 0.15 14.08 -15.55
C ALA A 39 -0.28 15.39 -16.21
N ILE A 40 -0.28 15.46 -17.54
CA ILE A 40 -0.75 16.64 -18.28
C ILE A 40 -2.20 16.96 -17.95
N VAL A 41 -3.09 15.96 -17.93
CA VAL A 41 -4.51 16.15 -17.60
C VAL A 41 -4.67 16.66 -16.16
N PHE A 42 -3.99 16.05 -15.20
CA PHE A 42 -4.11 16.42 -13.80
C PHE A 42 -3.54 17.83 -13.53
N PHE A 43 -2.30 18.11 -13.92
CA PHE A 43 -1.68 19.40 -13.70
C PHE A 43 -2.30 20.50 -14.57
N GLY A 44 -2.76 20.18 -15.78
CA GLY A 44 -3.55 21.09 -16.61
C GLY A 44 -4.85 21.51 -15.93
N THR A 45 -5.55 20.57 -15.27
CA THR A 45 -6.74 20.86 -14.47
C THR A 45 -6.43 21.80 -13.29
N ILE A 46 -5.28 21.61 -12.63
CA ILE A 46 -4.82 22.53 -11.56
C ILE A 46 -4.47 23.92 -12.11
N ALA A 47 -3.91 23.99 -13.32
CA ALA A 47 -3.51 25.25 -13.94
C ALA A 47 -4.73 26.15 -14.26
N ILE A 48 -5.84 25.55 -14.69
CA ILE A 48 -7.09 26.27 -15.02
C ILE A 48 -8.06 26.40 -13.83
N ARG A 49 -7.58 26.18 -12.59
CA ARG A 49 -8.42 26.25 -11.39
C ARG A 49 -8.99 27.67 -11.19
N LYS A 50 -10.17 27.75 -10.57
CA LYS A 50 -10.83 29.02 -10.23
C LYS A 50 -10.37 29.60 -8.89
N VAL A 51 -10.02 28.74 -7.93
CA VAL A 51 -9.62 29.15 -6.58
C VAL A 51 -8.11 29.37 -6.50
N LYS A 52 -7.67 30.41 -5.78
CA LYS A 52 -6.23 30.75 -5.69
C LYS A 52 -5.40 29.62 -5.09
N HIS A 53 -5.89 29.04 -3.98
CA HIS A 53 -5.20 27.97 -3.26
C HIS A 53 -5.47 26.59 -3.89
N ILE A 54 -4.43 25.76 -3.92
CA ILE A 54 -4.54 24.34 -4.29
C ILE A 54 -4.81 23.56 -3.02
N TYR A 55 -5.86 22.74 -3.03
CA TYR A 55 -6.23 21.93 -1.87
C TYR A 55 -5.19 20.82 -1.60
N VAL A 56 -4.99 20.47 -0.33
CA VAL A 56 -3.96 19.52 0.14
C VAL A 56 -4.08 18.15 -0.52
N ALA A 57 -5.30 17.68 -0.81
CA ALA A 57 -5.48 16.43 -1.56
C ALA A 57 -4.72 16.43 -2.89
N ASN A 58 -4.68 17.58 -3.58
CA ASN A 58 -3.99 17.74 -4.85
C ASN A 58 -2.47 17.85 -4.69
N TRP A 59 -1.96 18.21 -3.50
CA TRP A 59 -0.53 18.14 -3.21
C TRP A 59 -0.09 16.68 -3.19
N PHE A 60 -0.86 15.83 -2.49
CA PHE A 60 -0.63 14.39 -2.44
C PHE A 60 -0.75 13.74 -3.81
N TYR A 61 -1.80 14.03 -4.58
CA TYR A 61 -1.92 13.52 -5.95
C TYR A 61 -0.80 14.02 -6.87
N GLY A 62 -0.44 15.30 -6.79
CA GLY A 62 0.65 15.85 -7.59
C GLY A 62 2.00 15.19 -7.27
N ALA A 63 2.31 15.00 -5.99
CA ALA A 63 3.52 14.30 -5.55
C ALA A 63 3.51 12.84 -5.99
N PHE A 64 2.38 12.14 -5.84
CA PHE A 64 2.18 10.78 -6.34
C PHE A 64 2.49 10.66 -7.84
N ILE A 65 1.91 11.52 -8.66
CA ILE A 65 2.06 11.47 -10.12
C ILE A 65 3.53 11.65 -10.51
N LEU A 66 4.19 12.67 -9.96
CA LEU A 66 5.57 12.99 -10.28
C LEU A 66 6.54 11.92 -9.79
N ALA A 67 6.38 11.47 -8.54
CA ALA A 67 7.24 10.43 -7.98
C ALA A 67 7.09 9.11 -8.72
N VAL A 68 5.86 8.65 -9.00
CA VAL A 68 5.64 7.39 -9.73
C VAL A 68 6.23 7.45 -11.14
N ALA A 69 6.16 8.60 -11.82
CA ALA A 69 6.81 8.76 -13.13
C ALA A 69 8.34 8.55 -13.03
N LEU A 70 8.97 9.23 -12.06
CA LEU A 70 10.41 9.11 -11.80
C LEU A 70 10.80 7.67 -11.45
N LEU A 71 10.08 7.06 -10.51
CA LEU A 71 10.30 5.70 -10.03
C LEU A 71 10.19 4.70 -11.18
N HIS A 72 9.12 4.79 -11.97
CA HIS A 72 8.88 3.92 -13.11
C HIS A 72 10.02 4.01 -14.13
N ILE A 73 10.42 5.22 -14.53
CA ILE A 73 11.46 5.42 -15.54
C ILE A 73 12.81 4.87 -15.05
N VAL A 74 13.21 5.18 -13.82
CA VAL A 74 14.52 4.80 -13.29
C VAL A 74 14.64 3.30 -13.07
N ASN A 75 13.67 2.66 -12.41
CA ASN A 75 13.73 1.20 -12.17
C ASN A 75 13.48 0.37 -13.44
N SER A 76 12.80 0.96 -14.42
CA SER A 76 12.58 0.37 -15.73
C SER A 76 13.71 0.62 -16.72
N ALA A 77 14.87 1.16 -16.34
CA ALA A 77 15.98 1.21 -17.27
C ALA A 77 16.38 -0.23 -17.69
N PHE A 78 16.22 -0.53 -18.97
CA PHE A 78 16.35 -1.88 -19.52
C PHE A 78 17.18 -1.90 -20.80
N VAL A 79 17.73 -3.06 -21.13
CA VAL A 79 18.27 -3.41 -22.45
C VAL A 79 17.32 -4.42 -23.09
N PRO A 80 16.64 -4.08 -24.20
CA PRO A 80 15.73 -5.02 -24.87
C PRO A 80 16.53 -6.09 -25.62
N VAL A 81 16.08 -7.34 -25.53
CA VAL A 81 16.68 -8.50 -26.23
C VAL A 81 15.72 -9.02 -27.30
N SER A 82 14.43 -9.07 -26.98
CA SER A 82 13.36 -9.41 -27.92
C SER A 82 12.09 -8.64 -27.53
N LEU A 83 11.00 -8.79 -28.31
CA LEU A 83 9.74 -8.13 -27.99
C LEU A 83 9.20 -8.49 -26.59
N THR A 84 9.46 -9.71 -26.13
CA THR A 84 8.97 -10.25 -24.85
C THR A 84 10.08 -10.45 -23.82
N LYS A 85 11.28 -9.89 -24.06
CA LYS A 85 12.37 -10.00 -23.10
C LYS A 85 13.29 -8.78 -23.06
N SER A 86 13.62 -8.37 -21.85
CA SER A 86 14.66 -7.39 -21.56
C SER A 86 15.42 -7.73 -20.28
N TYR A 87 16.59 -7.10 -20.11
CA TYR A 87 17.41 -7.19 -18.90
C TYR A 87 17.52 -5.81 -18.22
N SER A 88 17.62 -5.81 -16.88
CA SER A 88 17.92 -4.59 -16.11
C SER A 88 19.28 -4.04 -16.52
N VAL A 89 19.40 -2.71 -16.61
CA VAL A 89 20.71 -2.06 -16.78
C VAL A 89 21.56 -2.13 -15.50
N TYR A 90 20.93 -2.39 -14.35
CA TYR A 90 21.61 -2.53 -13.07
C TYR A 90 21.79 -4.02 -12.72
N ALA A 91 22.76 -4.32 -11.84
CA ALA A 91 22.99 -5.67 -11.34
C ALA A 91 23.32 -5.69 -9.83
N GLY A 92 23.17 -6.85 -9.20
CA GLY A 92 23.61 -7.10 -7.82
C GLY A 92 22.99 -6.15 -6.78
N ALA A 93 23.81 -5.67 -5.84
CA ALA A 93 23.37 -4.77 -4.78
C ALA A 93 22.81 -3.43 -5.29
N VAL A 94 23.29 -2.95 -6.45
CA VAL A 94 22.78 -1.72 -7.08
C VAL A 94 21.37 -1.96 -7.62
N ASP A 95 21.15 -3.09 -8.32
CA ASP A 95 19.82 -3.45 -8.81
C ASP A 95 18.84 -3.65 -7.66
N ALA A 96 19.29 -4.29 -6.57
CA ALA A 96 18.49 -4.45 -5.36
C ALA A 96 18.10 -3.10 -4.75
N MET A 97 19.04 -2.15 -4.63
CA MET A 97 18.73 -0.82 -4.11
C MET A 97 17.74 -0.10 -5.01
N VAL A 98 17.98 -0.01 -6.32
CA VAL A 98 17.07 0.64 -7.27
C VAL A 98 15.69 -0.02 -7.23
N GLN A 99 15.65 -1.36 -7.15
CA GLN A 99 14.42 -2.12 -7.06
C GLN A 99 13.63 -1.80 -5.80
N TRP A 100 14.26 -1.67 -4.63
CA TRP A 100 13.53 -1.41 -3.38
C TRP A 100 13.34 0.07 -3.07
N TRP A 101 14.16 0.95 -3.62
CA TRP A 101 13.81 2.36 -3.76
C TRP A 101 12.53 2.50 -4.60
N TYR A 102 12.42 1.78 -5.71
CA TYR A 102 11.19 1.71 -6.49
C TYR A 102 10.03 1.05 -5.72
N GLY A 103 10.20 -0.18 -5.24
CA GLY A 103 9.13 -0.98 -4.65
C GLY A 103 8.54 -0.33 -3.41
N HIS A 104 9.39 0.20 -2.53
CA HIS A 104 8.91 0.92 -1.35
C HIS A 104 8.19 2.22 -1.73
N ASN A 105 8.74 3.01 -2.66
CA ASN A 105 8.08 4.25 -3.06
C ASN A 105 6.89 4.01 -3.99
N ALA A 106 6.74 2.85 -4.62
CA ALA A 106 5.50 2.43 -5.24
C ALA A 106 4.41 2.35 -4.17
N VAL A 107 4.64 1.66 -3.05
CA VAL A 107 3.67 1.65 -1.95
C VAL A 107 3.54 3.02 -1.25
N GLY A 108 4.62 3.82 -1.21
CA GLY A 108 4.62 5.14 -0.59
C GLY A 108 3.89 6.23 -1.35
N PHE A 109 4.05 6.27 -2.66
CA PHE A 109 3.43 7.30 -3.49
C PHE A 109 2.14 6.80 -4.13
N PHE A 110 2.16 5.59 -4.69
CA PHE A 110 0.97 5.01 -5.31
C PHE A 110 -0.04 4.55 -4.26
N LEU A 111 0.38 3.81 -3.22
CA LEU A 111 -0.54 3.22 -2.24
C LEU A 111 -0.73 4.04 -0.94
N THR A 112 0.11 5.05 -0.70
CA THR A 112 -0.03 5.94 0.47
C THR A 112 -0.37 7.36 0.03
N ALA A 113 0.48 8.06 -0.72
CA ALA A 113 0.24 9.46 -1.08
C ALA A 113 -1.07 9.62 -1.89
N ALA A 114 -1.29 8.86 -2.96
CA ALA A 114 -2.53 8.95 -3.75
C ALA A 114 -3.79 8.72 -2.89
N PHE A 115 -3.72 7.76 -1.97
CA PHE A 115 -4.83 7.40 -1.08
C PHE A 115 -5.02 8.37 0.09
N LEU A 116 -3.96 9.05 0.53
CA LEU A 116 -4.09 10.23 1.39
C LEU A 116 -4.78 11.36 0.64
N GLY A 117 -4.55 11.50 -0.67
CA GLY A 117 -5.33 12.39 -1.55
C GLY A 117 -6.83 12.05 -1.52
N MET A 118 -7.20 10.77 -1.62
CA MET A 118 -8.59 10.31 -1.44
C MET A 118 -9.12 10.67 -0.04
N MET A 119 -8.38 10.33 1.01
CA MET A 119 -8.73 10.63 2.39
C MET A 119 -9.04 12.11 2.60
N TYR A 120 -8.15 13.00 2.13
CA TYR A 120 -8.31 14.44 2.27
C TYR A 120 -9.55 14.98 1.57
N TYR A 121 -10.07 14.30 0.55
CA TYR A 121 -11.30 14.70 -0.10
C TYR A 121 -12.52 14.04 0.53
N PHE A 122 -12.54 12.71 0.60
CA PHE A 122 -13.75 11.95 0.92
C PHE A 122 -14.08 11.91 2.42
N VAL A 123 -13.10 11.90 3.32
CA VAL A 123 -13.36 11.93 4.78
C VAL A 123 -14.10 13.19 5.21
N PRO A 124 -13.58 14.42 5.00
CA PRO A 124 -14.29 15.63 5.41
C PRO A 124 -15.63 15.76 4.70
N LYS A 125 -15.70 15.33 3.43
CA LYS A 125 -16.90 15.46 2.62
C LYS A 125 -18.03 14.53 3.08
N GLN A 126 -17.75 13.28 3.41
CA GLN A 126 -18.74 12.35 3.95
C GLN A 126 -19.08 12.67 5.41
N ALA A 127 -18.08 13.07 6.20
CA ALA A 127 -18.30 13.48 7.59
C ALA A 127 -19.11 14.79 7.69
N GLY A 128 -19.08 15.65 6.67
CA GLY A 128 -19.64 17.00 6.71
C GLY A 128 -18.92 17.87 7.75
N ARG A 129 -17.59 17.72 7.83
CA ARG A 129 -16.73 18.40 8.82
C ARG A 129 -15.54 19.06 8.12
N PRO A 130 -15.06 20.21 8.62
CA PRO A 130 -13.80 20.77 8.14
C PRO A 130 -12.64 19.85 8.51
N VAL A 131 -11.60 19.83 7.68
CA VAL A 131 -10.34 19.14 8.02
C VAL A 131 -9.81 19.67 9.34
N TYR A 132 -9.39 18.77 10.21
CA TYR A 132 -8.97 19.08 11.59
C TYR A 132 -7.84 20.11 11.66
N SER A 133 -6.70 19.87 11.01
CA SER A 133 -5.52 20.75 11.12
C SER A 133 -4.82 20.96 9.78
N TYR A 134 -4.90 22.18 9.26
CA TYR A 134 -4.15 22.60 8.08
C TYR A 134 -2.63 22.64 8.35
N ARG A 135 -2.20 23.04 9.55
CA ARG A 135 -0.76 23.03 9.89
C ARG A 135 -0.20 21.61 9.86
N LEU A 136 -0.97 20.65 10.39
CA LEU A 136 -0.61 19.24 10.31
C LEU A 136 -0.57 18.78 8.85
N SER A 137 -1.52 19.21 8.01
CA SER A 137 -1.51 18.97 6.56
C SER A 137 -0.23 19.45 5.86
N VAL A 138 0.35 20.57 6.28
CA VAL A 138 1.63 21.05 5.74
C VAL A 138 2.79 20.20 6.23
N VAL A 139 2.91 20.02 7.54
CA VAL A 139 4.04 19.31 8.16
C VAL A 139 4.09 17.86 7.68
N HIS A 140 2.97 17.14 7.78
CA HIS A 140 2.96 15.72 7.43
C HIS A 140 3.14 15.50 5.92
N PHE A 141 2.66 16.41 5.06
CA PHE A 141 2.88 16.30 3.61
C PHE A 141 4.36 16.38 3.27
N TRP A 142 5.04 17.46 3.67
CA TRP A 142 6.45 17.65 3.32
C TRP A 142 7.36 16.62 3.97
N ALA A 143 7.13 16.32 5.25
CA ALA A 143 7.91 15.31 5.95
C ALA A 143 7.68 13.92 5.34
N LEU A 144 6.45 13.53 4.99
CA LEU A 144 6.17 12.24 4.36
C LEU A 144 6.86 12.14 3.00
N ILE A 145 6.60 13.08 2.09
CA ILE A 145 7.10 13.02 0.71
C ILE A 145 8.63 13.04 0.66
N PHE A 146 9.29 13.75 1.58
CA PHE A 146 10.75 13.72 1.68
C PHE A 146 11.27 12.40 2.25
N THR A 147 10.73 11.95 3.39
CA THR A 147 11.30 10.80 4.13
C THR A 147 11.03 9.46 3.45
N TYR A 148 9.88 9.28 2.77
CA TYR A 148 9.54 8.02 2.10
C TYR A 148 10.59 7.59 1.08
N MET A 149 11.22 8.56 0.39
CA MET A 149 12.26 8.29 -0.62
C MET A 149 13.49 7.57 -0.06
N TRP A 150 13.72 7.62 1.25
CA TRP A 150 14.88 7.02 1.90
C TRP A 150 14.65 5.63 2.45
N ALA A 151 13.39 5.19 2.58
CA ALA A 151 13.03 3.98 3.30
C ALA A 151 13.24 2.68 2.49
N GLY A 152 13.62 2.75 1.22
CA GLY A 152 13.89 1.57 0.37
C GLY A 152 14.80 0.50 0.99
N PRO A 153 15.96 0.83 1.58
CA PRO A 153 16.89 -0.16 2.13
C PRO A 153 16.34 -1.01 3.30
N HIS A 154 15.18 -0.69 3.88
CA HIS A 154 14.58 -1.53 4.92
C HIS A 154 14.11 -2.91 4.42
N HIS A 155 14.03 -3.09 3.10
CA HIS A 155 13.78 -4.36 2.44
C HIS A 155 15.05 -5.20 2.30
N LEU A 156 16.21 -4.63 2.62
CA LEU A 156 17.53 -5.17 2.30
C LEU A 156 18.42 -5.29 3.53
N HIS A 157 17.83 -5.43 4.72
CA HIS A 157 18.57 -5.64 5.95
C HIS A 157 19.26 -7.00 5.98
N TYR A 158 20.51 -7.02 6.45
CA TYR A 158 21.35 -8.23 6.49
C TYR A 158 21.50 -8.93 5.14
N THR A 159 21.48 -8.15 4.05
CA THR A 159 21.78 -8.61 2.69
C THR A 159 23.17 -8.17 2.24
N ALA A 160 23.53 -8.41 0.98
CA ALA A 160 24.76 -7.92 0.37
C ALA A 160 24.81 -6.38 0.17
N LEU A 161 23.72 -5.67 0.47
CA LEU A 161 23.69 -4.21 0.41
C LEU A 161 24.60 -3.59 1.51
N PRO A 162 25.40 -2.55 1.24
CA PRO A 162 26.30 -1.97 2.24
C PRO A 162 25.60 -1.51 3.53
N ASP A 163 26.20 -1.79 4.68
CA ASP A 163 25.59 -1.54 5.99
C ASP A 163 25.11 -0.10 6.24
N TRP A 164 25.84 0.89 5.71
CA TRP A 164 25.50 2.30 5.86
C TRP A 164 24.15 2.63 5.18
N THR A 165 23.88 2.04 4.01
CA THR A 165 22.60 2.23 3.30
C THR A 165 21.46 1.58 4.06
N GLN A 166 21.68 0.39 4.62
CA GLN A 166 20.69 -0.30 5.45
C GLN A 166 20.35 0.56 6.67
N SER A 167 21.34 1.10 7.36
CA SER A 167 21.13 1.95 8.54
C SER A 167 20.40 3.25 8.19
N LEU A 168 20.68 3.87 7.03
CA LEU A 168 19.90 5.02 6.55
C LEU A 168 18.43 4.65 6.33
N GLY A 169 18.16 3.52 5.66
CA GLY A 169 16.80 3.03 5.46
C GLY A 169 16.06 2.83 6.78
N MET A 170 16.69 2.15 7.76
CA MET A 170 16.11 1.96 9.09
C MET A 170 15.79 3.30 9.79
N VAL A 171 16.75 4.23 9.84
CA VAL A 171 16.58 5.51 10.54
C VAL A 171 15.44 6.31 9.91
N PHE A 172 15.41 6.43 8.58
CA PHE A 172 14.35 7.17 7.90
C PHE A 172 13.00 6.47 7.98
N SER A 173 12.93 5.14 7.96
CA SER A 173 11.69 4.40 8.21
C SER A 173 11.15 4.63 9.62
N LEU A 174 12.01 4.78 10.64
CA LEU A 174 11.58 5.17 11.99
C LEU A 174 11.06 6.60 12.04
N VAL A 175 11.75 7.55 11.39
CA VAL A 175 11.30 8.94 11.28
C VAL A 175 9.96 9.03 10.54
N LEU A 176 9.75 8.18 9.52
CA LEU A 176 8.55 8.13 8.68
C LEU A 176 7.27 7.80 9.47
N LEU A 177 7.38 7.21 10.66
CA LEU A 177 6.24 6.97 11.56
C LEU A 177 5.45 8.26 11.82
N ALA A 178 6.14 9.35 12.20
CA ALA A 178 5.53 10.60 12.61
C ALA A 178 4.69 11.27 11.49
N PRO A 179 5.22 11.51 10.28
CA PRO A 179 4.41 12.09 9.21
C PRO A 179 3.34 11.13 8.69
N SER A 180 3.57 9.82 8.74
CA SER A 180 2.55 8.84 8.38
C SER A 180 1.35 8.95 9.31
N TRP A 181 1.56 8.91 10.62
CA TRP A 181 0.51 9.11 11.63
C TRP A 181 -0.10 10.50 11.58
N GLY A 182 0.63 11.52 11.14
CA GLY A 182 0.07 12.84 10.84
C GLY A 182 -1.13 12.76 9.88
N GLY A 183 -1.08 11.86 8.88
CA GLY A 183 -2.22 11.60 7.99
C GLY A 183 -3.40 10.94 8.71
N MET A 184 -3.15 9.90 9.51
CA MET A 184 -4.18 9.21 10.29
C MET A 184 -4.86 10.18 11.25
N ILE A 185 -4.08 10.92 12.04
CA ILE A 185 -4.57 11.87 13.04
C ILE A 185 -5.43 12.94 12.36
N ASN A 186 -4.98 13.51 11.24
CA ASN A 186 -5.75 14.54 10.55
C ASN A 186 -7.08 14.00 9.99
N GLY A 187 -7.08 12.77 9.47
CA GLY A 187 -8.29 12.08 9.02
C GLY A 187 -9.25 11.75 10.16
N ILE A 188 -8.77 11.10 11.22
CA ILE A 188 -9.59 10.66 12.36
C ILE A 188 -10.13 11.87 13.14
N MET A 189 -9.28 12.85 13.44
CA MET A 189 -9.71 14.02 14.22
C MET A 189 -10.68 14.91 13.45
N THR A 190 -10.74 14.82 12.12
CA THR A 190 -11.78 15.46 11.29
C THR A 190 -13.19 14.93 11.63
N LEU A 191 -13.30 13.70 12.15
CA LEU A 191 -14.56 13.15 12.66
C LEU A 191 -14.94 13.60 14.08
N SER A 192 -14.10 14.39 14.76
CA SER A 192 -14.42 14.87 16.11
C SER A 192 -15.78 15.56 16.15
N GLY A 193 -16.68 15.08 17.02
CA GLY A 193 -18.08 15.52 17.10
C GLY A 193 -19.03 14.92 16.06
N ALA A 194 -18.56 14.08 15.13
CA ALA A 194 -19.37 13.34 14.14
C ALA A 194 -19.34 11.82 14.35
N TRP A 195 -18.71 11.32 15.43
CA TRP A 195 -18.61 9.88 15.74
C TRP A 195 -19.95 9.14 15.77
N HIS A 196 -21.04 9.81 16.13
CA HIS A 196 -22.39 9.23 16.11
C HIS A 196 -22.81 8.75 14.70
N LYS A 197 -22.28 9.37 13.64
CA LYS A 197 -22.55 8.97 12.25
C LYS A 197 -22.01 7.58 11.93
N LEU A 198 -21.01 7.09 12.65
CA LEU A 198 -20.51 5.73 12.46
C LEU A 198 -21.55 4.66 12.80
N ARG A 199 -22.66 5.00 13.48
CA ARG A 199 -23.73 4.03 13.72
C ARG A 199 -24.69 3.91 12.53
N THR A 200 -24.76 4.94 11.69
CA THR A 200 -25.79 5.09 10.65
C THR A 200 -25.23 5.17 9.24
N ASP A 201 -23.96 5.52 9.06
CA ASP A 201 -23.31 5.71 7.78
C ASP A 201 -22.20 4.67 7.54
N PRO A 202 -22.49 3.59 6.79
CA PRO A 202 -21.51 2.53 6.51
C PRO A 202 -20.39 2.99 5.58
N VAL A 203 -20.60 4.03 4.77
CA VAL A 203 -19.52 4.61 3.94
C VAL A 203 -18.48 5.24 4.85
N LEU A 204 -18.92 5.98 5.87
CA LEU A 204 -18.03 6.58 6.84
C LEU A 204 -17.31 5.52 7.70
N LYS A 205 -17.92 4.36 7.96
CA LYS A 205 -17.23 3.22 8.60
C LYS A 205 -16.02 2.76 7.79
N PHE A 206 -16.20 2.53 6.48
CA PHE A 206 -15.07 2.20 5.59
C PHE A 206 -13.97 3.25 5.66
N LEU A 207 -14.31 4.53 5.50
CA LEU A 207 -13.33 5.61 5.51
C LEU A 207 -12.55 5.70 6.84
N VAL A 208 -13.19 5.47 7.98
CA VAL A 208 -12.54 5.55 9.29
C VAL A 208 -11.73 4.31 9.62
N VAL A 209 -12.28 3.12 9.42
CA VAL A 209 -11.55 1.87 9.67
C VAL A 209 -10.34 1.76 8.75
N SER A 210 -10.45 2.33 7.55
CA SER A 210 -9.31 2.52 6.66
C SER A 210 -8.15 3.25 7.33
N LEU A 211 -8.43 4.35 8.03
CA LEU A 211 -7.41 5.12 8.74
C LEU A 211 -6.81 4.35 9.91
N SER A 212 -7.59 3.49 10.57
CA SER A 212 -7.08 2.60 11.62
C SER A 212 -6.07 1.60 11.06
N PHE A 213 -6.37 0.93 9.94
CA PHE A 213 -5.42 0.02 9.28
C PHE A 213 -4.21 0.75 8.69
N TYR A 214 -4.40 1.98 8.21
CA TYR A 214 -3.30 2.83 7.79
C TYR A 214 -2.37 3.16 8.96
N GLY A 215 -2.90 3.61 10.09
CA GLY A 215 -2.09 3.88 11.29
C GLY A 215 -1.38 2.65 11.83
N MET A 216 -2.07 1.51 11.83
CA MET A 216 -1.52 0.23 12.23
C MET A 216 -0.37 -0.22 11.32
N SER A 217 -0.58 -0.26 10.00
CA SER A 217 0.45 -0.69 9.04
C SER A 217 1.62 0.31 8.98
N THR A 218 1.36 1.61 9.09
CA THR A 218 2.41 2.64 9.16
C THR A 218 3.08 2.74 10.53
N PHE A 219 2.63 1.96 11.53
CA PHE A 219 3.38 1.68 12.75
C PHE A 219 4.18 0.38 12.62
N GLU A 220 3.55 -0.68 12.15
CA GLU A 220 4.18 -1.98 11.93
C GLU A 220 5.38 -1.89 10.97
N GLY A 221 5.28 -1.14 9.88
CA GLY A 221 6.36 -0.94 8.91
C GLY A 221 7.64 -0.40 9.55
N PRO A 222 7.60 0.75 10.25
CA PRO A 222 8.73 1.25 11.04
C PRO A 222 9.28 0.24 12.04
N MET A 223 8.42 -0.54 12.71
CA MET A 223 8.90 -1.58 13.62
C MET A 223 9.66 -2.70 12.88
N MET A 224 9.14 -3.17 11.75
CA MET A 224 9.78 -4.18 10.88
C MET A 224 11.03 -3.64 10.16
N SER A 225 11.21 -2.31 10.09
CA SER A 225 12.42 -1.67 9.56
C SER A 225 13.57 -1.63 10.57
N ILE A 226 13.32 -1.97 11.83
CA ILE A 226 14.40 -2.13 12.81
C ILE A 226 15.14 -3.41 12.45
N LYS A 227 16.45 -3.32 12.18
CA LYS A 227 17.28 -4.47 11.77
C LYS A 227 16.98 -5.74 12.60
N THR A 228 16.96 -5.64 13.93
CA THR A 228 16.68 -6.78 14.83
C THR A 228 15.29 -7.41 14.64
N VAL A 229 14.27 -6.61 14.36
CA VAL A 229 12.91 -7.11 14.06
C VAL A 229 12.90 -7.72 12.65
N ASN A 230 13.55 -7.06 11.70
CA ASN A 230 13.67 -7.53 10.32
C ASN A 230 14.37 -8.88 10.23
N ALA A 231 15.37 -9.14 11.08
CA ALA A 231 16.03 -10.43 11.18
C ALA A 231 15.08 -11.61 11.51
N LEU A 232 13.86 -11.32 11.98
CA LEU A 232 12.80 -12.30 12.19
C LEU A 232 11.66 -12.18 11.17
N SER A 233 11.30 -10.97 10.74
CA SER A 233 10.18 -10.75 9.81
C SER A 233 10.53 -10.96 8.34
N HIS A 234 11.82 -10.86 7.97
CA HIS A 234 12.27 -10.96 6.58
C HIS A 234 12.12 -12.38 6.05
N TYR A 235 11.67 -12.49 4.79
CA TYR A 235 11.30 -13.76 4.14
C TYR A 235 10.17 -14.57 4.80
N THR A 236 9.54 -14.08 5.86
CA THR A 236 8.41 -14.75 6.48
C THR A 236 7.07 -14.19 6.00
N ASP A 237 6.02 -14.94 6.26
CA ASP A 237 4.63 -14.54 6.03
C ASP A 237 4.24 -13.26 6.78
N TRP A 238 5.02 -12.79 7.77
CA TRP A 238 4.78 -11.51 8.43
C TRP A 238 4.82 -10.37 7.41
N THR A 239 5.78 -10.39 6.47
CA THR A 239 5.83 -9.38 5.40
C THR A 239 4.54 -9.37 4.58
N ILE A 240 3.96 -10.54 4.30
CA ILE A 240 2.69 -10.64 3.57
C ILE A 240 1.51 -10.14 4.43
N GLY A 241 1.54 -10.39 5.75
CA GLY A 241 0.57 -9.87 6.71
C GLY A 241 0.58 -8.34 6.76
N HIS A 242 1.77 -7.75 6.83
CA HIS A 242 1.99 -6.31 6.76
C HIS A 242 1.49 -5.70 5.44
N VAL A 243 1.83 -6.34 4.32
CA VAL A 243 1.34 -5.90 3.00
C VAL A 243 -0.18 -5.90 2.95
N HIS A 244 -0.85 -6.96 3.43
CA HIS A 244 -2.31 -7.06 3.35
C HIS A 244 -3.04 -6.23 4.41
N SER A 245 -2.40 -5.88 5.53
CA SER A 245 -2.96 -4.91 6.47
C SER A 245 -3.09 -3.54 5.82
N GLY A 246 -2.06 -3.09 5.09
CA GLY A 246 -2.11 -1.88 4.28
C GLY A 246 -2.98 -2.01 3.03
N ALA A 247 -2.86 -3.11 2.28
CA ALA A 247 -3.53 -3.25 0.98
C ALA A 247 -5.04 -3.44 1.11
N LEU A 248 -5.50 -4.33 1.99
CA LEU A 248 -6.92 -4.62 2.15
C LEU A 248 -7.58 -3.64 3.12
N GLY A 249 -6.91 -3.39 4.25
CA GLY A 249 -7.42 -2.61 5.35
C GLY A 249 -7.33 -1.10 5.12
N TRP A 250 -6.27 -0.59 4.49
CA TRP A 250 -6.15 0.83 4.13
C TRP A 250 -6.57 1.08 2.69
N VAL A 251 -5.78 0.66 1.69
CA VAL A 251 -6.02 0.98 0.27
C VAL A 251 -7.41 0.53 -0.18
N GLY A 252 -7.77 -0.71 0.12
CA GLY A 252 -9.07 -1.26 -0.22
C GLY A 252 -10.21 -0.47 0.42
N PHE A 253 -10.18 -0.25 1.73
CA PHE A 253 -11.30 0.41 2.43
C PHE A 253 -11.46 1.88 2.07
N ILE A 254 -10.37 2.65 1.95
CA ILE A 254 -10.49 4.06 1.52
C ILE A 254 -11.05 4.13 0.10
N THR A 255 -10.66 3.22 -0.79
CA THR A 255 -11.18 3.15 -2.16
C THR A 255 -12.65 2.82 -2.15
N ILE A 256 -13.05 1.75 -1.44
CA ILE A 256 -14.44 1.30 -1.35
C ILE A 256 -15.33 2.41 -0.79
N GLY A 257 -14.94 3.05 0.30
CA GLY A 257 -15.67 4.19 0.87
C GLY A 257 -15.76 5.38 -0.09
N SER A 258 -14.65 5.70 -0.76
CA SER A 258 -14.62 6.77 -1.77
C SER A 258 -15.50 6.47 -2.97
N MET A 259 -15.55 5.22 -3.42
CA MET A 259 -16.39 4.78 -4.54
C MET A 259 -17.87 4.78 -4.16
N TYR A 260 -18.25 4.32 -2.97
CA TYR A 260 -19.63 4.42 -2.49
C TYR A 260 -20.10 5.87 -2.33
N TYR A 261 -19.19 6.79 -2.03
CA TYR A 261 -19.47 8.22 -2.08
C TYR A 261 -19.63 8.72 -3.53
N LEU A 262 -18.68 8.37 -4.39
CA LEU A 262 -18.51 8.98 -5.71
C LEU A 262 -19.55 8.48 -6.72
N LEU A 263 -19.80 7.18 -6.76
CA LEU A 263 -20.61 6.54 -7.81
C LEU A 263 -22.01 7.15 -7.95
N PRO A 264 -22.84 7.29 -6.89
CA PRO A 264 -24.17 7.88 -7.05
C PRO A 264 -24.11 9.26 -7.71
N ARG A 265 -23.15 10.09 -7.29
CA ARG A 265 -22.98 11.46 -7.78
C ARG A 265 -22.57 11.52 -9.25
N LEU A 266 -21.74 10.58 -9.71
CA LEU A 266 -21.37 10.49 -11.13
C LEU A 266 -22.56 10.02 -12.00
N PHE A 267 -23.44 9.19 -11.44
CA PHE A 267 -24.63 8.68 -12.13
C PHE A 267 -25.89 9.53 -11.90
N GLY A 268 -25.77 10.73 -11.30
CA GLY A 268 -26.92 11.61 -11.04
C GLY A 268 -27.93 11.04 -10.04
N ARG A 269 -27.49 10.16 -9.15
CA ARG A 269 -28.26 9.54 -8.07
C ARG A 269 -27.91 10.15 -6.72
N GLU A 270 -28.90 10.22 -5.83
CA GLU A 270 -28.70 10.75 -4.48
C GLU A 270 -27.90 9.81 -3.58
N SER A 271 -28.04 8.49 -3.78
CA SER A 271 -27.43 7.44 -2.95
C SER A 271 -27.20 6.15 -3.74
N MET A 272 -26.43 5.23 -3.15
CA MET A 272 -26.33 3.85 -3.62
C MET A 272 -27.66 3.12 -3.48
N HIS A 273 -27.86 2.05 -4.27
CA HIS A 273 -29.11 1.29 -4.26
C HIS A 273 -29.50 0.76 -2.88
N SER A 274 -28.56 0.18 -2.13
CA SER A 274 -28.81 -0.33 -0.77
C SER A 274 -27.68 -0.01 0.20
N THR A 275 -27.99 0.73 1.26
CA THR A 275 -27.07 0.99 2.37
C THR A 275 -26.83 -0.25 3.23
N LYS A 276 -27.79 -1.17 3.30
CA LYS A 276 -27.65 -2.45 4.01
C LYS A 276 -26.59 -3.34 3.37
N LEU A 277 -26.46 -3.30 2.04
CA LEU A 277 -25.41 -4.04 1.32
C LEU A 277 -24.02 -3.43 1.57
N ILE A 278 -23.92 -2.11 1.72
CA ILE A 278 -22.67 -1.45 2.12
C ILE A 278 -22.27 -1.91 3.53
N GLU A 279 -23.22 -1.96 4.47
CA GLU A 279 -22.97 -2.47 5.82
C GLU A 279 -22.54 -3.95 5.82
N ALA A 280 -23.20 -4.80 5.04
CA ALA A 280 -22.83 -6.21 4.90
C ALA A 280 -21.42 -6.36 4.29
N HIS A 281 -21.12 -5.58 3.26
CA HIS A 281 -19.79 -5.51 2.66
C HIS A 281 -18.75 -5.10 3.70
N PHE A 282 -19.01 -4.04 4.47
CA PHE A 282 -18.11 -3.56 5.53
C PHE A 282 -17.73 -4.68 6.50
N TRP A 283 -18.70 -5.46 6.98
CA TRP A 283 -18.41 -6.55 7.92
C TRP A 283 -17.69 -7.73 7.28
N LEU A 284 -18.10 -8.16 6.09
CA LEU A 284 -17.41 -9.24 5.37
C LEU A 284 -15.95 -8.90 5.10
N ALA A 285 -15.71 -7.67 4.63
CA ALA A 285 -14.37 -7.21 4.34
C ALA A 285 -13.55 -7.04 5.64
N THR A 286 -14.12 -6.47 6.71
CA THR A 286 -13.42 -6.28 7.99
C THR A 286 -13.03 -7.60 8.63
N VAL A 287 -13.96 -8.56 8.73
CA VAL A 287 -13.66 -9.89 9.26
C VAL A 287 -12.64 -10.60 8.36
N GLY A 288 -12.78 -10.47 7.04
CA GLY A 288 -11.83 -11.02 6.08
C GLY A 288 -10.41 -10.52 6.29
N VAL A 289 -10.20 -9.20 6.42
CA VAL A 289 -8.89 -8.59 6.68
C VAL A 289 -8.30 -9.04 8.01
N VAL A 290 -9.10 -9.03 9.09
CA VAL A 290 -8.61 -9.41 10.43
C VAL A 290 -8.16 -10.87 10.45
N LEU A 291 -8.93 -11.79 9.86
CA LEU A 291 -8.53 -13.20 9.75
C LEU A 291 -7.25 -13.36 8.92
N TYR A 292 -7.15 -12.61 7.81
CA TYR A 292 -5.98 -12.64 6.94
C TYR A 292 -4.70 -12.24 7.69
N ILE A 293 -4.73 -11.10 8.39
CA ILE A 293 -3.55 -10.57 9.10
C ILE A 293 -3.20 -11.44 10.30
N ALA A 294 -4.19 -11.85 11.10
CA ALA A 294 -3.96 -12.69 12.27
C ALA A 294 -3.28 -14.02 11.89
N ALA A 295 -3.74 -14.66 10.81
CA ALA A 295 -3.13 -15.88 10.30
C ALA A 295 -1.67 -15.67 9.90
N LEU A 296 -1.37 -14.56 9.21
CA LEU A 296 -0.02 -14.31 8.70
C LEU A 296 0.97 -13.80 9.74
N TRP A 297 0.51 -13.12 10.79
CA TRP A 297 1.34 -12.83 11.94
C TRP A 297 1.77 -14.10 12.66
N ILE A 298 0.83 -15.00 12.93
CA ILE A 298 1.15 -16.27 13.59
C ILE A 298 2.09 -17.07 12.68
N SER A 299 1.75 -17.21 11.39
CA SER A 299 2.60 -17.91 10.41
C SER A 299 4.01 -17.33 10.33
N GLY A 300 4.12 -16.01 10.25
CA GLY A 300 5.40 -15.32 10.08
C GLY A 300 6.30 -15.40 11.31
N VAL A 301 5.73 -15.23 12.50
CA VAL A 301 6.47 -15.41 13.77
C VAL A 301 6.90 -16.87 13.94
N THR A 302 6.02 -17.84 13.62
CA THR A 302 6.37 -19.26 13.64
C THR A 302 7.54 -19.57 12.70
N GLN A 303 7.50 -19.10 11.45
CA GLN A 303 8.61 -19.27 10.50
C GLN A 303 9.91 -18.68 11.02
N GLY A 304 9.89 -17.40 11.42
CA GLY A 304 11.08 -16.70 11.87
C GLY A 304 11.71 -17.31 13.12
N LEU A 305 10.90 -17.81 14.07
CA LEU A 305 11.38 -18.51 15.25
C LEU A 305 11.94 -19.90 14.91
N MET A 306 11.23 -20.68 14.08
CA MET A 306 11.67 -22.03 13.73
C MET A 306 12.95 -22.03 12.90
N TRP A 307 13.10 -21.11 11.94
CA TRP A 307 14.29 -21.05 11.07
C TRP A 307 15.57 -20.66 11.79
N ARG A 308 15.46 -19.98 12.94
CA ARG A 308 16.61 -19.57 13.76
C ARG A 308 16.77 -20.36 15.05
N ALA A 309 15.93 -21.36 15.29
CA ALA A 309 15.97 -22.14 16.51
C ALA A 309 17.22 -23.03 16.53
N LEU A 310 17.92 -22.99 17.65
CA LEU A 310 19.11 -23.79 17.90
C LEU A 310 18.86 -24.69 19.12
N ASN A 311 19.35 -25.93 19.02
CA ASN A 311 19.46 -26.82 20.15
C ASN A 311 20.55 -26.35 21.12
N ALA A 312 20.60 -26.93 22.31
CA ALA A 312 21.63 -26.61 23.31
C ALA A 312 23.07 -26.88 22.82
N ASP A 313 23.24 -27.75 21.81
CA ASP A 313 24.51 -28.07 21.18
C ASP A 313 24.87 -27.17 19.98
N GLY A 314 24.01 -26.19 19.65
CA GLY A 314 24.22 -25.27 18.53
C GLY A 314 23.77 -25.78 17.16
N THR A 315 23.20 -26.98 17.06
CA THR A 315 22.59 -27.48 15.81
C THR A 315 21.22 -26.83 15.55
N LEU A 316 20.80 -26.74 14.28
CA LEU A 316 19.46 -26.25 13.93
C LEU A 316 18.39 -27.19 14.48
N THR A 317 17.41 -26.65 15.20
CA THR A 317 16.34 -27.46 15.83
C THR A 317 15.37 -28.03 14.81
N TYR A 318 15.02 -27.26 13.77
CA TYR A 318 14.00 -27.64 12.80
C TYR A 318 14.56 -27.69 11.38
N ALA A 319 14.18 -28.72 10.62
CA ALA A 319 14.32 -28.73 9.18
C ALA A 319 13.32 -27.76 8.55
N PHE A 320 13.67 -27.16 7.41
CA PHE A 320 12.79 -26.19 6.72
C PHE A 320 11.38 -26.75 6.44
N VAL A 321 11.28 -28.03 6.07
CA VAL A 321 10.00 -28.70 5.80
C VAL A 321 9.07 -28.76 7.02
N GLU A 322 9.62 -28.76 8.24
CA GLU A 322 8.82 -28.75 9.47
C GLU A 322 8.15 -27.39 9.68
N ALA A 323 8.88 -26.30 9.40
CA ALA A 323 8.31 -24.95 9.41
C ALA A 323 7.20 -24.80 8.35
N VAL A 324 7.41 -25.34 7.14
CA VAL A 324 6.38 -25.35 6.09
C VAL A 324 5.11 -26.07 6.58
N LYS A 325 5.25 -27.27 7.15
CA LYS A 325 4.12 -28.04 7.71
C LYS A 325 3.42 -27.28 8.84
N ALA A 326 4.18 -26.66 9.75
CA ALA A 326 3.63 -25.89 10.87
C ALA A 326 2.79 -24.69 10.39
N THR A 327 3.16 -24.08 9.26
CA THR A 327 2.44 -22.91 8.72
C THR A 327 1.23 -23.22 7.82
N TYR A 328 1.09 -24.47 7.36
CA TYR A 328 0.04 -24.85 6.42
C TYR A 328 -1.39 -24.51 6.89
N PRO A 329 -1.78 -24.71 8.17
CA PRO A 329 -3.12 -24.34 8.63
C PRO A 329 -3.42 -22.84 8.46
N TYR A 330 -2.42 -21.98 8.67
CA TYR A 330 -2.58 -20.52 8.55
C TYR A 330 -2.76 -20.07 7.09
N HIS A 331 -2.23 -20.83 6.13
CA HIS A 331 -2.48 -20.55 4.71
C HIS A 331 -3.95 -20.79 4.33
N PHE A 332 -4.61 -21.76 4.96
CA PHE A 332 -6.04 -21.97 4.78
C PHE A 332 -6.88 -20.87 5.44
N VAL A 333 -6.53 -20.44 6.66
CA VAL A 333 -7.21 -19.30 7.32
C VAL A 333 -7.05 -18.01 6.50
N ARG A 334 -5.85 -17.76 5.96
CA ARG A 334 -5.59 -16.66 5.02
C ARG A 334 -6.50 -16.75 3.80
N PHE A 335 -6.64 -17.93 3.19
CA PHE A 335 -7.53 -18.14 2.05
C PHE A 335 -8.99 -17.81 2.40
N LEU A 336 -9.49 -18.26 3.55
CA LEU A 336 -10.84 -17.95 4.02
C LEU A 336 -11.04 -16.44 4.24
N GLY A 337 -10.07 -15.76 4.88
CA GLY A 337 -10.10 -14.31 5.07
C GLY A 337 -10.17 -13.56 3.73
N GLY A 338 -9.34 -13.98 2.75
CA GLY A 338 -9.37 -13.42 1.40
C GLY A 338 -10.68 -13.71 0.65
N ALA A 339 -11.26 -14.89 0.82
CA ALA A 339 -12.55 -15.25 0.23
C ALA A 339 -13.71 -14.40 0.78
N LEU A 340 -13.71 -14.10 2.08
CA LEU A 340 -14.66 -13.19 2.71
C LEU A 340 -14.52 -11.75 2.19
N TYR A 341 -13.27 -11.27 2.04
CA TYR A 341 -13.04 -9.96 1.44
C TYR A 341 -13.55 -9.90 0.00
N LYS A 342 -13.25 -10.94 -0.79
CA LYS A 342 -13.70 -11.05 -2.19
C LYS A 342 -15.22 -11.12 -2.30
N SER A 343 -15.91 -11.84 -1.42
CA SER A 343 -17.38 -11.87 -1.44
C SER A 343 -17.98 -10.50 -1.13
N GLY A 344 -17.34 -9.71 -0.25
CA GLY A 344 -17.63 -8.30 -0.06
C GLY A 344 -17.54 -7.48 -1.36
N MET A 345 -16.47 -7.67 -2.13
CA MET A 345 -16.32 -7.01 -3.44
C MET A 345 -17.40 -7.42 -4.45
N LEU A 346 -17.87 -8.67 -4.41
CA LEU A 346 -19.00 -9.12 -5.23
C LEU A 346 -20.31 -8.42 -4.82
N LEU A 347 -20.54 -8.23 -3.52
CA LEU A 347 -21.68 -7.42 -3.04
C LEU A 347 -21.58 -5.96 -3.50
N MET A 348 -20.37 -5.39 -3.50
CA MET A 348 -20.15 -4.05 -4.05
C MET A 348 -20.44 -3.97 -5.54
N ALA A 349 -20.09 -4.98 -6.32
CA ALA A 349 -20.37 -5.00 -7.76
C ALA A 349 -21.86 -5.14 -8.05
N TYR A 350 -22.61 -5.85 -7.20
CA TYR A 350 -24.05 -6.03 -7.32
C TYR A 350 -24.85 -4.79 -6.90
N ASN A 351 -24.39 -4.05 -5.89
CA ASN A 351 -25.05 -2.87 -5.32
C ASN A 351 -24.78 -1.59 -6.10
#